data_AF-A0A519E745-F1
#
_entry.id   AF-A0A519E745-F1
#
_cell.length_a   1.000
_cell.length_b   1.000
_cell.length_c   1.000
_cell.angle_alpha   90.00
_cell.angle_beta   90.00
_cell.angle_gamma   90.00
#
_symmetry.space_group_name_H-M   'P 1'
#
loop_
_entity.id
_entity.type
_entity.pdbx_description
1 polymer ?
#
loop_
_entity_poly.entity_id
_entity_poly.type
_entity_poly.pdbx_seq_one_letter_code
_entity_poly.pdbx_strand_id
1 'polypeptide(L)'
;MEFLLPHSSRSHPPRPGAIPSLSMLRRLCLLEASTLLALLLVAVPLKHLAGLPTAVSVMGPVHGMAFLVFCWQLAQARTERAVDGATTWRLLLAAFIPLGGFYSWFMLGREAAR
;
A
#
# COMPACT_ATOMS: atom_id res chain seq x y z
N MET A 1 4.30 5.68 52.48
CA MET A 1 3.97 4.36 51.88
C MET A 1 3.30 4.63 50.55
N GLU A 2 3.70 3.88 49.54
CA GLU A 2 3.89 4.31 48.16
C GLU A 2 2.65 4.80 47.39
N PHE A 3 2.87 5.92 46.72
CA PHE A 3 2.06 6.53 45.68
C PHE A 3 2.22 5.71 44.39
N LEU A 4 1.39 4.69 44.20
CA LEU A 4 1.31 3.93 42.93
C LEU A 4 0.42 4.69 41.94
N LEU A 5 1.02 5.50 41.08
CA LEU A 5 0.37 5.86 39.82
C LEU A 5 0.49 4.68 38.84
N PRO A 6 -0.57 4.34 38.10
CA PRO A 6 -0.43 3.46 36.95
C PRO A 6 0.49 4.13 35.94
N HIS A 7 1.61 3.47 35.64
CA HIS A 7 2.56 3.89 34.62
C HIS A 7 1.86 3.84 33.27
N SER A 8 1.35 4.99 32.82
CA SER A 8 0.89 5.18 31.46
C SER A 8 2.10 5.00 30.53
N SER A 9 2.23 3.83 29.91
CA SER A 9 3.13 3.61 28.77
C SER A 9 2.67 4.51 27.62
N ARG A 10 3.10 5.77 27.65
CA ARG A 10 3.02 6.70 26.53
C ARG A 10 4.01 6.18 25.49
N SER A 11 3.51 5.49 24.47
CA SER A 11 4.32 5.14 23.32
C SER A 11 4.84 6.44 22.69
N HIS A 12 6.16 6.57 22.79
CA HIS A 12 7.03 7.63 22.29
C HIS A 12 6.62 8.07 20.87
N PRO A 13 6.58 9.39 20.55
CA PRO A 13 6.37 9.83 19.18
C PRO A 13 7.51 9.30 18.30
N PRO A 14 7.24 8.56 17.21
CA PRO A 14 8.22 8.27 16.18
C PRO A 14 8.80 9.56 15.61
N ARG A 15 10.09 9.49 15.36
CA ARG A 15 10.91 10.59 14.85
C ARG A 15 10.63 10.79 13.35
N PRO A 16 10.78 12.04 12.84
CA PRO A 16 10.81 12.31 11.41
C PRO A 16 12.09 11.70 10.83
N GLY A 17 11.97 10.44 10.45
CA GLY A 17 12.98 9.61 9.83
C GLY A 17 12.26 8.37 9.37
N ALA A 18 11.41 8.53 8.34
CA ALA A 18 10.68 7.42 7.74
C ALA A 18 11.68 6.29 7.47
N ILE A 19 11.45 5.13 8.08
CA ILE A 19 12.21 3.92 7.75
C ILE A 19 12.12 3.79 6.22
N PRO A 20 13.24 3.68 5.48
CA PRO A 20 13.23 3.73 4.02
C PRO A 20 12.16 2.83 3.39
N SER A 21 11.91 1.67 4.01
CA SER A 21 10.90 0.68 3.65
C SER A 21 9.46 1.21 3.68
N LEU A 22 9.04 2.00 4.68
CA LEU A 22 7.68 2.52 4.79
C LEU A 22 7.37 3.59 3.73
N SER A 23 8.33 4.49 3.51
CA SER A 23 8.19 5.57 2.51
C SER A 23 8.10 5.00 1.09
N MET A 24 8.87 3.95 0.81
CA MET A 24 8.84 3.24 -0.47
C MET A 24 7.56 2.41 -0.61
N LEU A 25 7.12 1.71 0.44
CA LEU A 25 5.85 0.98 0.46
C LEU A 25 4.67 1.90 0.15
N ARG A 26 4.63 3.11 0.75
CA ARG A 26 3.58 4.11 0.48
C ARG A 26 3.58 4.57 -0.99
N ARG A 27 4.74 4.76 -1.60
CA ARG A 27 4.84 5.10 -3.04
C ARG A 27 4.36 3.94 -3.92
N LEU A 28 4.71 2.70 -3.55
CA LEU A 28 4.29 1.51 -4.29
C LEU A 28 2.80 1.25 -4.17
N CYS A 29 2.17 1.48 -3.01
CA CYS A 29 0.71 1.45 -2.89
C CYS A 29 0.03 2.43 -3.85
N LEU A 30 0.56 3.66 -3.98
CA LEU A 30 0.01 4.64 -4.90
C LEU A 30 0.21 4.23 -6.36
N LEU A 31 1.39 3.71 -6.69
CA LEU A 31 1.71 3.24 -8.03
C LEU A 31 0.84 2.05 -8.42
N GLU A 32 0.74 1.03 -7.57
CA GLU A 32 -0.10 -0.14 -7.78
C GLU A 32 -1.57 0.26 -7.96
N ALA A 33 -2.12 1.08 -7.05
CA ALA A 33 -3.48 1.59 -7.15
C ALA A 33 -3.73 2.37 -8.46
N SER A 34 -2.77 3.19 -8.88
CA SER A 34 -2.87 3.95 -10.13
C SER A 34 -2.84 3.03 -11.37
N THR A 35 -2.01 1.98 -11.35
CA THR A 35 -1.93 1.02 -12.46
C THR A 35 -3.19 0.16 -12.57
N LEU A 36 -3.77 -0.25 -11.43
CA LEU A 36 -5.04 -0.99 -11.40
C LEU A 36 -6.18 -0.11 -11.90
N LEU A 37 -6.23 1.16 -11.47
CA LEU A 37 -7.24 2.12 -11.91
C LEU A 37 -7.12 2.41 -13.40
N ALA A 38 -5.90 2.60 -13.92
CA ALA A 38 -5.66 2.80 -15.35
C ALA A 38 -6.03 1.55 -16.16
N LEU A 39 -5.75 0.35 -15.67
CA LEU A 39 -6.17 -0.90 -16.31
C LEU A 39 -7.70 -0.99 -16.41
N LEU A 40 -8.42 -0.68 -15.32
CA LEU A 40 -9.87 -0.80 -15.23
C LEU A 40 -10.64 0.33 -15.94
N LEU A 41 -10.20 1.58 -15.80
CA LEU A 41 -10.92 2.74 -16.34
C LEU A 41 -10.45 3.17 -17.73
N VAL A 42 -9.26 2.75 -18.16
CA VAL A 42 -8.73 3.13 -19.49
C VAL A 42 -8.59 1.91 -20.38
N ALA A 43 -7.81 0.90 -19.96
CA ALA A 43 -7.51 -0.23 -20.84
C ALA A 43 -8.74 -1.08 -21.16
N VAL A 44 -9.58 -1.40 -20.17
CA VAL A 44 -10.81 -2.18 -20.37
C VAL A 44 -11.84 -1.45 -21.26
N PRO A 45 -12.17 -0.16 -21.03
CA PRO A 45 -13.05 0.58 -21.94
C PRO A 45 -12.47 0.71 -23.34
N LEU A 46 -11.16 0.94 -23.48
CA LEU A 46 -10.53 1.04 -24.79
C LEU A 46 -10.59 -0.29 -25.57
N LYS A 47 -10.46 -1.43 -24.88
CA LYS A 47 -10.67 -2.76 -25.46
C LYS A 47 -12.08 -2.94 -25.98
N HIS A 48 -13.10 -2.52 -25.23
CA HIS A 48 -14.51 -2.77 -25.58
C HIS A 48 -15.13 -1.72 -26.51
N LEU A 49 -14.73 -0.44 -26.40
CA LEU A 49 -15.28 0.67 -27.17
C LEU A 49 -14.51 0.96 -28.45
N ALA A 50 -13.17 0.85 -28.41
CA ALA A 50 -12.31 1.13 -29.56
C ALA A 50 -11.75 -0.13 -30.23
N GLY A 51 -12.07 -1.33 -29.69
CA GLY A 51 -11.61 -2.61 -30.25
C GLY A 51 -10.09 -2.79 -30.18
N LEU A 52 -9.40 -2.09 -29.26
CA LEU A 52 -7.93 -2.12 -29.11
C LEU A 52 -7.52 -3.03 -27.94
N PRO A 53 -7.36 -4.35 -28.12
CA PRO A 53 -6.96 -5.25 -27.04
C PRO A 53 -5.53 -5.00 -26.55
N THR A 54 -4.68 -4.37 -27.37
CA THR A 54 -3.27 -4.08 -27.07
C THR A 54 -3.09 -3.31 -25.77
N ALA A 55 -4.00 -2.40 -25.43
CA ALA A 55 -3.91 -1.62 -24.19
C ALA A 55 -3.99 -2.51 -22.94
N VAL A 56 -4.89 -3.50 -22.91
CA VAL A 56 -5.00 -4.47 -21.81
C VAL A 56 -3.80 -5.41 -21.81
N SER A 57 -3.34 -5.85 -22.99
CA SER A 57 -2.18 -6.75 -23.12
C SER A 57 -0.88 -6.13 -22.63
N VAL A 58 -0.73 -4.80 -22.69
CA VAL A 58 0.43 -4.08 -22.14
C VAL A 58 0.20 -3.72 -20.66
N MET A 59 -0.96 -3.17 -20.31
CA MET A 59 -1.23 -2.71 -18.95
C MET A 59 -1.34 -3.87 -17.94
N GLY A 60 -1.78 -5.06 -18.37
CA GLY A 60 -1.85 -6.25 -17.51
C GLY A 60 -0.50 -6.63 -16.91
N PRO A 61 0.54 -6.89 -17.74
CA PRO A 61 1.90 -7.14 -17.26
C PRO A 61 2.49 -5.96 -16.47
N VAL A 62 2.23 -4.71 -16.86
CA VAL A 62 2.71 -3.52 -16.13
C VAL A 62 2.14 -3.50 -14.70
N HIS A 63 0.83 -3.69 -14.56
CA HIS A 63 0.17 -3.79 -13.26
C HIS A 63 0.66 -5.00 -12.46
N GLY A 64 0.77 -6.18 -13.10
CA GLY A 64 1.28 -7.38 -12.45
C GLY A 64 2.69 -7.19 -11.89
N MET A 65 3.59 -6.55 -12.63
CA MET A 65 4.94 -6.24 -12.17
C MET A 65 4.92 -5.24 -11.00
N ALA A 66 4.08 -4.19 -11.06
CA ALA A 66 3.90 -3.26 -9.96
C ALA A 66 3.39 -3.97 -8.68
N PHE A 67 2.43 -4.89 -8.82
CA PHE A 67 1.89 -5.69 -7.73
C PHE A 67 2.95 -6.60 -7.09
N LEU A 68 3.81 -7.23 -7.90
CA LEU A 68 4.91 -8.07 -7.39
C LEU A 68 5.94 -7.24 -6.60
N VAL A 69 6.32 -6.06 -7.10
CA VAL A 69 7.24 -5.14 -6.40
C VAL A 69 6.61 -4.64 -5.09
N PHE A 70 5.31 -4.35 -5.10
CA PHE A 70 4.55 -4.03 -3.89
C PHE A 70 4.57 -5.18 -2.88
N CYS A 71 4.29 -6.42 -3.31
CA CYS A 71 4.32 -7.59 -2.43
C CYS A 71 5.71 -7.83 -1.82
N TRP A 72 6.76 -7.67 -2.63
CA TRP A 72 8.14 -7.75 -2.15
C TRP A 72 8.41 -6.72 -1.05
N GLN A 73 8.09 -5.44 -1.29
CA GLN A 73 8.31 -4.40 -0.29
C GLN A 73 7.42 -4.56 0.95
N LEU A 74 6.20 -5.09 0.80
CA LEU A 74 5.33 -5.41 1.92
C LEU A 74 5.92 -6.53 2.77
N ALA A 75 6.48 -7.57 2.15
CA ALA A 75 7.17 -8.65 2.85
C ALA A 75 8.42 -8.16 3.59
N GLN A 76 9.19 -7.26 2.98
CA GLN A 76 10.34 -6.60 3.62
C GLN A 76 9.89 -5.80 4.86
N ALA A 77 8.89 -4.92 4.70
CA ALA A 77 8.34 -4.13 5.80
C ALA A 77 7.79 -5.02 6.94
N ARG A 78 7.21 -6.17 6.62
CA ARG A 78 6.71 -7.13 7.62
C ARG A 78 7.85 -7.86 8.36
N THR A 79 8.93 -8.18 7.65
CA THR A 79 10.12 -8.83 8.22
C THR A 79 10.87 -7.86 9.15
N GLU A 80 10.95 -6.59 8.77
CA GLU A 80 11.47 -5.48 9.57
C GLU A 80 10.57 -5.09 10.75
N ARG A 81 9.40 -5.75 10.91
CA ARG A 81 8.34 -5.40 11.89
C ARG A 81 7.90 -3.93 11.80
N ALA A 82 8.03 -3.32 10.63
CA ALA A 82 7.57 -1.97 10.36
C ALA A 82 6.04 -1.90 10.14
N VAL A 83 5.42 -3.04 9.80
CA VAL A 83 3.96 -3.22 9.72
C VAL A 83 3.51 -4.48 10.47
N ASP A 84 2.36 -4.39 11.13
CA ASP A 84 1.76 -5.54 11.81
C ASP A 84 1.13 -6.54 10.82
N GLY A 85 0.93 -7.78 11.26
CA GLY A 85 0.30 -8.83 10.45
C GLY A 85 -1.12 -8.49 9.98
N ALA A 86 -1.90 -7.86 10.85
CA ALA A 86 -3.25 -7.39 10.50
C ALA A 86 -3.21 -6.28 9.42
N THR A 87 -2.26 -5.35 9.52
CA THR A 87 -2.03 -4.30 8.51
C THR A 87 -1.58 -4.92 7.20
N THR A 88 -0.67 -5.90 7.24
CA THR A 88 -0.20 -6.63 6.05
C THR A 88 -1.36 -7.26 5.28
N TRP A 89 -2.26 -7.96 5.98
CA TRP A 89 -3.42 -8.59 5.36
C TRP A 89 -4.41 -7.56 4.79
N ARG A 90 -4.65 -6.46 5.51
CA ARG A 90 -5.46 -5.34 5.02
C ARG A 90 -4.88 -4.73 3.74
N LEU A 91 -3.57 -4.48 3.71
CA LEU A 91 -2.88 -3.90 2.55
C LEU A 91 -2.96 -4.83 1.32
N LEU A 92 -2.78 -6.14 1.52
CA LEU A 92 -2.94 -7.14 0.45
C LEU A 92 -4.36 -7.19 -0.10
N LEU A 93 -5.37 -7.31 0.76
CA LEU A 93 -6.76 -7.36 0.33
C LEU A 93 -7.20 -6.06 -0.37
N ALA A 94 -6.71 -4.93 0.14
CA ALA A 94 -7.00 -3.63 -0.43
C ALA A 94 -6.40 -3.44 -1.85
N ALA A 95 -5.26 -4.08 -2.16
CA ALA A 95 -4.68 -4.05 -3.50
C ALA A 95 -5.58 -4.71 -4.57
N PHE A 96 -6.42 -5.68 -4.21
CA PHE A 96 -7.37 -6.29 -5.15
C PHE A 96 -8.61 -5.42 -5.41
N ILE A 97 -8.86 -4.43 -4.57
CA ILE A 97 -10.01 -3.55 -4.69
C ILE A 97 -9.54 -2.28 -5.41
N PRO A 98 -10.16 -1.87 -6.53
CA PRO A 98 -9.69 -0.73 -7.34
C PRO A 98 -9.56 0.60 -6.57
N LEU A 99 -10.31 0.75 -5.47
CA LEU A 99 -10.21 1.89 -4.55
C LEU A 99 -9.49 1.55 -3.23
N GLY A 100 -9.19 0.29 -2.97
CA GLY A 100 -8.55 -0.16 -1.74
C GLY A 100 -7.09 0.29 -1.64
N GLY A 101 -6.33 0.27 -2.74
CA GLY A 101 -4.94 0.77 -2.75
C GLY A 101 -4.83 2.25 -2.35
N PHE A 102 -5.81 3.08 -2.70
CA PHE A 102 -5.90 4.49 -2.24
C PHE A 102 -6.22 4.60 -0.75
N TYR A 103 -7.09 3.73 -0.22
CA TYR A 103 -7.36 3.65 1.22
C TYR A 103 -6.11 3.25 2.01
N SER A 104 -5.36 2.27 1.51
CA SER A 104 -4.08 1.83 2.06
C SER A 104 -3.04 2.96 2.09
N TRP A 105 -2.94 3.75 1.03
CA TRP A 105 -2.07 4.93 0.97
C TRP A 105 -2.46 5.97 2.03
N PHE A 106 -3.76 6.23 2.23
CA PHE A 106 -4.25 7.15 3.25
C PHE A 106 -3.97 6.65 4.66
N MET A 107 -4.20 5.37 4.94
CA MET A 107 -3.93 4.72 6.23
C MET A 107 -2.45 4.80 6.61
N LEU A 108 -1.53 4.41 5.72
CA LEU A 108 -0.08 4.48 5.96
C LEU A 108 0.41 5.93 6.17
N GLY A 109 -0.25 6.91 5.56
CA GLY A 109 0.04 8.33 5.79
C GLY A 109 -0.27 8.79 7.22
N ARG A 110 -1.26 8.17 7.86
CA ARG A 110 -1.63 8.46 9.26
C ARG A 110 -0.70 7.76 10.25
N GLU A 111 -0.17 6.59 9.88
CA GLU A 111 0.81 5.85 10.68
C GLU A 111 2.20 6.50 10.62
N ALA A 112 2.59 7.07 9.48
CA ALA A 112 3.85 7.81 9.34
C ALA A 112 3.83 9.21 9.98
N ALA A 113 2.65 9.73 10.34
CA ALA A 113 2.44 11.03 10.97
C ALA A 113 2.12 10.96 12.47
N ARG A 114 1.80 9.77 12.98
CA ARG A 114 1.92 9.47 14.41
C ARG A 114 3.37 9.27 14.71
#